data_AF-A0A3M6DSZ1-F1
#
_entry.id   AF-A0A3M6DSZ1-F1
#
_cell.length_a   1.000
_cell.length_b   1.000
_cell.length_c   1.000
_cell.angle_alpha   90.00
_cell.angle_beta   90.00
_cell.angle_gamma   90.00
#
_symmetry.space_group_name_H-M   'P 1'
#
loop_
_entity.id
_entity.type
_entity.pdbx_description
1 polymer ?
#
loop_
_entity_poly.entity_id
_entity_poly.type
_entity_poly.pdbx_seq_one_letter_code
_entity_poly.pdbx_strand_id
1 'polypeptide(L)'
;MNLAREEIRDFLINGVVVGDLLLPTHYAKLDRLDDFQAGFRTHGNTGESLVSDTEGEWNPDWHVLAMTGLDDPVFIAATEAPSGYPVYIAAHGAGRWDAIQIAPSLMVFRRLLEALVEVNDDVVEFNRLIMAEIGSANQYWREVIEARQEAELLEQSTPEISACDPADFESGDLIVIALGLHKLKVVQLVSKERELSLKEALALADASEFKAGSGSKRQLRQLCDQLKELGATVEFRPN
;
A
#
# COMPACT_ATOMS: atom_id res chain seq x y z
N MET A 1 30.79 -11.66 26.40
CA MET A 1 30.87 -10.58 25.39
C MET A 1 30.87 -11.07 23.94
N ASN A 2 31.22 -12.33 23.61
CA ASN A 2 31.25 -12.80 22.20
C ASN A 2 29.89 -13.35 21.70
N LEU A 3 29.15 -14.06 22.55
CA LEU A 3 27.86 -14.69 22.24
C LEU A 3 26.80 -13.72 21.70
N ALA A 4 26.74 -12.52 22.26
CA ALA A 4 25.77 -11.49 21.85
C ALA A 4 25.99 -11.03 20.39
N ARG A 5 27.24 -11.00 19.91
CA ARG A 5 27.53 -10.76 18.48
C ARG A 5 27.30 -11.99 17.62
N GLU A 6 27.38 -13.18 18.19
CA GLU A 6 27.12 -14.44 17.46
C GLU A 6 25.63 -14.60 17.16
N GLU A 7 24.73 -14.27 18.09
CA GLU A 7 23.27 -14.36 17.84
C GLU A 7 22.81 -13.41 16.73
N ILE A 8 23.26 -12.15 16.75
CA ILE A 8 22.96 -11.19 15.68
C ILE A 8 23.56 -11.67 14.36
N ARG A 9 24.81 -12.14 14.36
CA ARG A 9 25.45 -12.71 13.16
C ARG A 9 24.64 -13.87 12.60
N ASP A 10 24.24 -14.80 13.47
CA ASP A 10 23.51 -16.02 13.10
C ASP A 10 22.14 -15.67 12.52
N PHE A 11 21.43 -14.71 13.12
CA PHE A 11 20.17 -14.18 12.60
C PHE A 11 20.31 -13.53 11.22
N LEU A 12 21.35 -12.72 11.00
CA LEU A 12 21.56 -12.02 9.73
C LEU A 12 22.06 -12.95 8.61
N ILE A 13 22.92 -13.93 8.92
CA ILE A 13 23.42 -14.90 7.94
C ILE A 13 22.30 -15.85 7.50
N ASN A 14 21.47 -16.29 8.46
CA ASN A 14 20.36 -17.20 8.22
C ASN A 14 19.03 -16.45 8.18
N GLY A 15 19.00 -15.26 7.58
CA GLY A 15 17.77 -14.48 7.43
C GLY A 15 16.68 -15.31 6.75
N VAL A 16 15.48 -15.33 7.35
CA VAL A 16 14.36 -16.17 6.93
C VAL A 16 13.28 -15.31 6.31
N VAL A 17 12.96 -15.56 5.04
CA VAL A 17 11.88 -14.87 4.33
C VAL A 17 10.69 -15.81 4.23
N VAL A 18 9.63 -15.52 4.98
CA VAL A 18 8.38 -16.32 4.99
C VAL A 18 7.53 -16.04 3.75
N GLY A 19 7.52 -14.78 3.28
CA GLY A 19 6.76 -14.35 2.10
C GLY A 19 5.60 -13.41 2.40
N ASP A 20 5.30 -13.14 3.67
CA ASP A 20 4.27 -12.18 4.10
C ASP A 20 4.81 -10.75 4.18
N LEU A 21 4.02 -9.77 3.69
CA LEU A 21 4.40 -8.35 3.67
C LEU A 21 4.68 -7.77 5.07
N LEU A 22 3.99 -8.28 6.08
CA LEU A 22 4.18 -7.83 7.45
C LEU A 22 5.42 -8.48 8.08
N LEU A 23 5.98 -9.56 7.53
CA LEU A 23 7.13 -10.26 8.10
C LEU A 23 8.46 -9.80 7.47
N PRO A 24 9.61 -10.06 8.14
CA PRO A 24 10.92 -9.71 7.60
C PRO A 24 11.13 -10.20 6.16
N THR A 25 11.50 -9.28 5.28
CA THR A 25 11.77 -9.55 3.85
C THR A 25 13.18 -9.13 3.47
N HIS A 26 13.67 -8.03 4.02
CA HIS A 26 14.98 -7.45 3.69
C HIS A 26 15.89 -7.45 4.91
N TYR A 27 16.97 -8.20 4.90
CA TYR A 27 17.90 -8.32 6.03
C TYR A 27 19.15 -7.45 5.84
N ALA A 28 19.64 -6.89 6.94
CA ALA A 28 20.92 -6.21 6.96
C ALA A 28 22.06 -7.18 6.62
N LYS A 29 23.06 -6.70 5.87
CA LYS A 29 24.30 -7.45 5.68
C LYS A 29 25.23 -7.17 6.85
N LEU A 30 25.86 -8.21 7.40
CA LEU A 30 26.70 -8.08 8.60
C LEU A 30 27.85 -7.06 8.43
N ASP A 31 28.45 -7.00 7.24
CA ASP A 31 29.53 -6.08 6.88
C ASP A 31 29.05 -4.67 6.49
N ARG A 32 27.73 -4.47 6.36
CA ARG A 32 27.08 -3.21 6.00
C ARG A 32 25.92 -2.86 6.93
N LEU A 33 26.01 -3.29 8.19
CA LEU A 33 24.97 -3.04 9.18
C LEU A 33 24.73 -1.55 9.40
N ASP A 34 25.81 -0.76 9.42
CA ASP A 34 25.76 0.70 9.56
C ASP A 34 25.03 1.37 8.40
N ASP A 35 25.27 0.93 7.16
CA ASP A 35 24.54 1.42 5.98
C ASP A 35 23.04 1.14 6.09
N PHE A 36 22.67 0.00 6.70
CA PHE A 36 21.27 -0.40 6.91
C PHE A 36 20.55 0.44 7.98
N GLN A 37 21.28 1.29 8.73
CA GLN A 37 20.68 2.20 9.72
C GLN A 37 20.29 3.56 9.12
N ALA A 38 20.61 3.80 7.84
CA ALA A 38 20.23 5.02 7.15
C ALA A 38 18.71 5.18 7.11
N GLY A 39 18.20 6.36 7.47
CA GLY A 39 16.77 6.65 7.65
C GLY A 39 16.25 6.44 9.07
N PHE A 40 17.00 5.72 9.92
CA PHE A 40 16.63 5.47 11.31
C PHE A 40 17.60 6.11 12.30
N ARG A 41 18.88 5.73 12.23
CA ARG A 41 19.93 6.26 13.12
C ARG A 41 20.73 7.37 12.48
N THR A 42 20.85 7.36 11.15
CA THR A 42 21.61 8.35 10.40
C THR A 42 20.81 8.86 9.21
N HIS A 43 20.95 10.14 8.90
CA HIS A 43 20.34 10.70 7.71
C HIS A 43 21.09 10.24 6.45
N GLY A 44 20.39 9.60 5.51
CA GLY A 44 21.02 8.92 4.38
C GLY A 44 21.85 9.81 3.44
N ASN A 45 21.58 11.12 3.41
CA ASN A 45 22.32 12.06 2.56
C ASN A 45 23.40 12.86 3.29
N THR A 46 23.19 13.18 4.57
CA THR A 46 24.08 14.09 5.33
C THR A 46 24.95 13.35 6.34
N GLY A 47 24.58 12.11 6.71
CA GLY A 47 25.23 11.34 7.75
C GLY A 47 24.95 11.85 9.17
N GLU A 48 24.08 12.85 9.33
CA GLU A 48 23.72 13.38 10.64
C GLU A 48 23.00 12.33 11.48
N SER A 49 23.22 12.36 12.79
CA SER A 49 22.53 11.49 13.73
C SER A 49 21.04 11.84 13.81
N LEU A 50 20.20 10.82 13.71
CA LEU A 50 18.75 10.91 13.90
C LEU A 50 18.30 10.31 15.25
N VAL A 51 19.24 9.76 16.03
CA VAL A 51 18.91 9.15 17.32
C VAL A 51 18.78 10.18 18.44
N SER A 52 17.91 9.89 19.40
CA SER A 52 17.60 10.76 20.52
C SER A 52 16.89 9.99 21.63
N ASP A 53 17.04 10.44 22.88
CA ASP A 53 16.36 9.87 24.05
C ASP A 53 14.92 10.40 24.22
N THR A 54 14.44 11.24 23.30
CA THR A 54 13.09 11.79 23.32
C THR A 54 12.07 10.71 22.94
N GLU A 55 10.95 10.64 23.68
CA GLU A 55 9.86 9.71 23.38
C GLU A 55 9.33 9.91 21.95
N GLY A 56 9.17 8.81 21.22
CA GLY A 56 8.71 8.82 19.83
C GLY A 56 9.81 9.10 18.80
N GLU A 57 11.02 9.47 19.22
CA GLU A 57 12.20 9.52 18.35
C GLU A 57 12.94 8.18 18.34
N TRP A 58 13.90 8.01 17.43
CA TRP A 58 14.62 6.73 17.33
C TRP A 58 15.64 6.60 18.47
N ASN A 59 15.49 5.56 19.29
CA ASN A 59 16.34 5.39 20.47
C ASN A 59 17.82 5.08 20.09
N PRO A 60 18.81 5.65 20.80
CA PRO A 60 20.23 5.42 20.52
C PRO A 60 20.70 3.97 20.68
N ASP A 61 19.97 3.10 21.37
CA ASP A 61 20.29 1.68 21.47
C ASP A 61 19.61 0.81 20.41
N TRP A 62 18.67 1.36 19.63
CA TRP A 62 17.91 0.57 18.65
C TRP A 62 18.68 0.35 17.35
N HIS A 63 18.85 -0.92 16.98
CA HIS A 63 19.54 -1.33 15.75
C HIS A 63 18.62 -2.16 14.87
N VAL A 64 18.39 -1.68 13.65
CA VAL A 64 17.58 -2.36 12.65
C VAL A 64 18.36 -3.54 12.09
N LEU A 65 17.74 -4.72 12.09
CA LEU A 65 18.31 -5.97 11.59
C LEU A 65 17.64 -6.43 10.30
N ALA A 66 16.36 -6.11 10.13
CA ALA A 66 15.61 -6.39 8.92
C ALA A 66 14.51 -5.33 8.71
N MET A 67 13.91 -5.34 7.53
CA MET A 67 12.70 -4.59 7.21
C MET A 67 11.65 -5.54 6.65
N THR A 68 10.38 -5.23 6.92
CA THR A 68 9.25 -5.95 6.35
C THR A 68 9.09 -5.61 4.86
N GLY A 69 8.08 -6.19 4.20
CA GLY A 69 7.68 -5.79 2.85
C GLY A 69 7.01 -4.41 2.79
N LEU A 70 6.67 -3.82 3.93
CA LEU A 70 6.12 -2.47 4.07
C LEU A 70 7.15 -1.42 4.53
N ASP A 71 8.43 -1.79 4.52
CA ASP A 71 9.55 -0.97 5.01
C ASP A 71 9.50 -0.64 6.52
N ASP A 72 8.74 -1.42 7.30
CA ASP A 72 8.74 -1.32 8.76
C ASP A 72 10.03 -1.94 9.33
N PRO A 73 10.75 -1.26 10.23
CA PRO A 73 11.98 -1.78 10.81
C PRO A 73 11.71 -2.91 11.82
N VAL A 74 12.42 -4.02 11.68
CA VAL A 74 12.56 -5.06 12.70
C VAL A 74 13.91 -4.90 13.38
N PHE A 75 13.90 -4.63 14.68
CA PHE A 75 15.07 -4.16 15.41
C PHE A 75 15.18 -4.75 16.82
N ILE A 76 16.32 -4.51 17.43
CA ILE A 76 16.67 -4.88 18.80
C ILE A 76 17.23 -3.67 19.54
N ALA A 77 17.24 -3.70 20.87
CA ALA A 77 18.01 -2.78 21.68
C ALA A 77 19.38 -3.39 22.08
N ALA A 78 20.48 -2.69 21.80
CA ALA A 78 21.83 -3.16 22.11
C ALA A 78 22.05 -3.45 23.60
N THR A 79 21.36 -2.70 24.46
CA THR A 79 21.37 -2.82 25.93
C THR A 79 20.67 -4.07 26.45
N GLU A 80 19.85 -4.74 25.63
CA GLU A 80 19.07 -5.92 26.03
C GLU A 80 19.74 -7.27 25.67
N ALA A 81 21.05 -7.25 25.36
CA ALA A 81 21.84 -8.45 25.14
C ALA A 81 21.70 -9.52 26.25
N PRO A 82 21.68 -9.16 27.56
CA PRO A 82 21.51 -10.15 28.63
C PRO A 82 20.15 -10.89 28.61
N SER A 83 19.15 -10.31 27.96
CA SER A 83 17.80 -10.88 27.81
C SER A 83 17.64 -11.66 26.50
N GLY A 84 18.72 -11.85 25.73
CA GLY A 84 18.69 -12.56 24.45
C GLY A 84 18.13 -11.72 23.29
N TYR A 85 18.21 -10.38 23.39
CA TYR A 85 17.72 -9.44 22.38
C TYR A 85 16.24 -9.65 22.02
N PRO A 86 15.30 -9.18 22.85
CA PRO A 86 13.91 -9.07 22.45
C PRO A 86 13.80 -8.34 21.10
N VAL A 87 12.88 -8.81 20.27
CA VAL A 87 12.71 -8.28 18.92
C VAL A 87 11.50 -7.37 18.90
N TYR A 88 11.67 -6.23 18.25
CA TYR A 88 10.66 -5.19 18.15
C TYR A 88 10.38 -4.84 16.69
N ILE A 89 9.20 -4.27 16.48
CA ILE A 89 8.82 -3.57 15.26
C ILE A 89 8.25 -2.20 15.61
N ALA A 90 8.29 -1.26 14.67
CA ALA A 90 7.56 0.00 14.76
C ALA A 90 6.99 0.34 13.38
N ALA A 91 5.77 0.87 13.31
CA ALA A 91 5.16 1.25 12.05
C ALA A 91 5.88 2.46 11.43
N HIS A 92 6.29 2.33 10.18
CA HIS A 92 6.86 3.42 9.39
C HIS A 92 5.79 4.49 9.09
N GLY A 93 6.23 5.75 8.98
CA GLY A 93 5.42 6.85 8.43
C GLY A 93 4.43 7.51 9.41
N ALA A 94 4.39 7.09 10.68
CA ALA A 94 3.51 7.67 11.70
C ALA A 94 4.01 9.00 12.31
N GLY A 95 5.21 9.47 11.92
CA GLY A 95 5.85 10.66 12.50
C GLY A 95 6.38 10.48 13.92
N ARG A 96 6.29 9.26 14.47
CA ARG A 96 6.87 8.80 15.73
C ARG A 96 7.19 7.32 15.63
N TRP A 97 8.10 6.83 16.47
CA TRP A 97 8.47 5.43 16.58
C TRP A 97 7.94 4.82 17.88
N ASP A 98 6.95 3.95 17.75
CA ASP A 98 6.38 3.20 18.86
C ASP A 98 6.79 1.73 18.76
N ALA A 99 7.70 1.31 19.64
CA ALA A 99 8.21 -0.06 19.65
C ALA A 99 7.16 -1.04 20.18
N ILE A 100 6.85 -2.05 19.38
CA ILE A 100 6.01 -3.19 19.75
C ILE A 100 6.92 -4.41 19.82
N GLN A 101 7.00 -5.04 20.99
CA GLN A 101 7.76 -6.28 21.13
C GLN A 101 7.03 -7.41 20.41
N ILE A 102 7.70 -8.07 19.47
CA ILE A 102 7.14 -9.17 18.66
C ILE A 102 7.72 -10.54 19.01
N ALA A 103 8.84 -10.57 19.74
CA ALA A 103 9.38 -11.81 20.29
C ALA A 103 10.21 -11.57 21.56
N PRO A 104 10.30 -12.56 22.47
CA PRO A 104 11.09 -12.44 23.69
C PRO A 104 12.60 -12.49 23.47
N SER A 105 13.07 -13.04 22.34
CA SER A 105 14.48 -13.09 21.98
C SER A 105 14.67 -13.27 20.47
N LEU A 106 15.84 -12.93 19.95
CA LEU A 106 16.22 -13.16 18.55
C LEU A 106 16.15 -14.65 18.18
N MET A 107 16.58 -15.52 19.10
CA MET A 107 16.55 -16.97 18.88
C MET A 107 15.11 -17.49 18.73
N VAL A 108 14.20 -17.07 19.61
CA VAL A 108 12.78 -17.45 19.54
C VAL A 108 12.17 -16.93 18.26
N PHE A 109 12.43 -15.65 17.93
CA PHE A 109 11.92 -15.05 16.69
C PHE A 109 12.34 -15.81 15.45
N ARG A 110 13.64 -16.13 15.32
CA ARG A 110 14.14 -16.91 14.19
C ARG A 110 13.48 -18.27 14.07
N ARG A 111 13.42 -19.03 15.17
CA ARG A 111 12.80 -20.37 15.16
C ARG A 111 11.34 -20.32 14.76
N LEU A 112 10.63 -19.28 15.20
CA LEU A 112 9.25 -19.05 14.75
C LEU A 112 9.22 -18.82 13.24
N LEU A 113 10.02 -17.91 12.69
CA LEU A 113 10.07 -17.67 11.24
C LEU A 113 10.40 -18.95 10.44
N GLU A 114 11.38 -19.74 10.90
CA GLU A 114 11.74 -21.02 10.29
C GLU A 114 10.54 -21.98 10.29
N ALA A 115 9.83 -22.09 11.42
CA ALA A 115 8.64 -22.95 11.51
C ALA A 115 7.49 -22.44 10.64
N LEU A 116 7.31 -21.13 10.50
CA LEU A 116 6.29 -20.52 9.65
C LEU A 116 6.53 -20.78 8.17
N VAL A 117 7.79 -20.84 7.71
CA VAL A 117 8.12 -21.24 6.33
C VAL A 117 7.60 -22.64 6.02
N GLU A 118 7.79 -23.60 6.94
CA GLU A 118 7.41 -25.01 6.74
C GLU A 118 5.89 -25.21 6.63
N VAL A 119 5.10 -24.30 7.19
CA VAL A 119 3.63 -24.37 7.21
C VAL A 119 2.98 -23.20 6.47
N ASN A 120 3.74 -22.54 5.59
CA ASN A 120 3.33 -21.30 4.94
C ASN A 120 1.97 -21.40 4.24
N ASP A 121 1.69 -22.55 3.62
CA ASP A 121 0.45 -22.83 2.88
C ASP A 121 -0.67 -23.42 3.76
N ASP A 122 -0.40 -23.73 5.04
CA ASP A 122 -1.37 -24.23 6.01
C ASP A 122 -1.73 -23.12 7.01
N VAL A 123 -2.76 -22.35 6.68
CA VAL A 123 -3.23 -21.21 7.48
C VAL A 123 -3.60 -21.61 8.91
N VAL A 124 -4.14 -22.82 9.12
CA VAL A 124 -4.56 -23.28 10.45
C VAL A 124 -3.32 -23.53 11.30
N GLU A 125 -2.34 -24.25 10.76
CA GLU A 125 -1.12 -24.58 11.48
C GLU A 125 -0.24 -23.34 11.69
N PHE A 126 -0.14 -22.45 10.70
CA PHE A 126 0.54 -21.16 10.80
C PHE A 126 0.03 -20.34 11.99
N ASN A 127 -1.30 -20.17 12.09
CA ASN A 127 -1.93 -19.44 13.19
C ASN A 127 -1.70 -20.15 14.54
N ARG A 128 -1.74 -21.49 14.55
CA ARG A 128 -1.51 -22.28 15.75
C ARG A 128 -0.08 -22.08 16.30
N LEU A 129 0.93 -22.03 15.44
CA LEU A 129 2.33 -21.83 15.84
C LEU A 129 2.55 -20.45 16.49
N ILE A 130 2.04 -19.40 15.87
CA ILE A 130 2.12 -18.03 16.41
C ILE A 130 1.50 -17.96 17.81
N MET A 131 0.30 -18.54 17.96
CA MET A 131 -0.43 -18.53 19.22
C MET A 131 0.26 -19.36 20.31
N ALA A 132 0.98 -20.42 19.95
CA ALA A 132 1.73 -21.23 20.89
C ALA A 132 3.03 -20.56 21.37
N GLU A 133 3.76 -19.89 20.48
CA GLU A 133 5.08 -19.32 20.79
C GLU A 133 4.97 -17.91 21.40
N ILE A 134 4.07 -17.06 20.90
CA ILE A 134 3.97 -15.64 21.30
C ILE A 134 2.73 -15.36 22.15
N GLY A 135 1.65 -16.10 21.92
CA GLY A 135 0.38 -15.92 22.62
C GLY A 135 -0.54 -14.86 22.00
N SER A 136 -1.82 -14.92 22.37
CA SER A 136 -2.91 -14.13 21.76
C SER A 136 -2.93 -12.64 22.11
N ALA A 137 -2.15 -12.23 23.11
CA ALA A 137 -2.14 -10.86 23.59
C ALA A 137 -1.40 -9.90 22.65
N ASN A 138 -0.45 -10.42 21.87
CA ASN A 138 0.39 -9.60 20.99
C ASN A 138 -0.42 -9.05 19.79
N GLN A 139 -0.56 -7.73 19.72
CA GLN A 139 -1.38 -7.07 18.69
C GLN A 139 -0.82 -7.30 17.29
N TYR A 140 0.48 -7.14 17.11
CA TYR A 140 1.11 -7.25 15.80
C TYR A 140 0.90 -8.63 15.17
N TRP A 141 1.02 -9.70 15.96
CA TRP A 141 0.75 -11.05 15.46
C TRP A 141 -0.71 -11.30 15.12
N ARG A 142 -1.67 -10.60 15.75
CA ARG A 142 -3.06 -10.63 15.30
C ARG A 142 -3.23 -9.97 13.94
N GLU A 143 -2.58 -8.83 13.73
CA GLU A 143 -2.58 -8.14 12.43
C GLU A 143 -1.97 -9.01 11.32
N VAL A 144 -0.88 -9.75 11.60
CA VAL A 144 -0.31 -10.74 10.66
C VAL A 144 -1.32 -11.82 10.29
N ILE A 145 -2.03 -12.37 11.27
CA ILE A 145 -3.04 -13.42 11.04
C ILE A 145 -4.24 -12.86 10.25
N GLU A 146 -4.72 -11.67 10.61
CA GLU A 146 -5.83 -10.99 9.95
C GLU A 146 -5.49 -10.68 8.49
N ALA A 147 -4.32 -10.11 8.21
CA ALA A 147 -3.87 -9.79 6.85
C ALA A 147 -3.81 -11.03 5.95
N ARG A 148 -3.36 -12.18 6.48
CA ARG A 148 -3.37 -13.45 5.74
C ARG A 148 -4.78 -13.93 5.41
N GLN A 149 -5.69 -13.88 6.38
CA GLN A 149 -7.09 -14.28 6.18
C GLN A 149 -7.78 -13.38 5.15
N GLU A 150 -7.51 -12.07 5.19
CA GLU A 150 -8.00 -11.12 4.21
C GLU A 150 -7.45 -11.41 2.80
N ALA A 151 -6.15 -11.70 2.68
CA ALA A 151 -5.55 -12.08 1.41
C ALA A 151 -6.18 -13.35 0.83
N GLU A 152 -6.38 -14.40 1.63
CA GLU A 152 -7.04 -15.63 1.21
C GLU A 152 -8.50 -15.39 0.78
N LEU A 153 -9.24 -14.55 1.52
CA LEU A 153 -10.60 -14.15 1.14
C LEU A 153 -10.61 -13.38 -0.19
N LEU A 154 -9.63 -12.50 -0.42
CA LEU A 154 -9.48 -11.75 -1.68
C LEU A 154 -9.10 -12.64 -2.87
N GLU A 155 -8.30 -13.68 -2.66
CA GLU A 155 -7.98 -14.66 -3.71
C GLU A 155 -9.19 -15.55 -4.05
N GLN A 156 -9.98 -15.94 -3.05
CA GLN A 156 -11.18 -16.76 -3.24
C GLN A 156 -12.37 -15.95 -3.76
N SER A 157 -12.47 -14.68 -3.37
CA SER A 157 -13.38 -13.74 -4.01
C SER A 157 -12.78 -13.36 -5.35
N THR A 158 -13.13 -14.14 -6.38
CA THR A 158 -12.95 -13.70 -7.76
C THR A 158 -13.49 -12.28 -7.82
N PRO A 159 -12.66 -11.25 -8.05
CA PRO A 159 -13.26 -9.98 -8.35
C PRO A 159 -14.07 -10.29 -9.60
N GLU A 160 -15.35 -9.98 -9.59
CA GLU A 160 -15.94 -9.45 -10.81
C GLU A 160 -15.09 -8.21 -11.13
N ILE A 161 -13.91 -8.43 -11.72
CA ILE A 161 -13.31 -7.47 -12.61
C ILE A 161 -14.42 -7.36 -13.64
N SER A 162 -15.33 -6.40 -13.46
CA SER A 162 -16.13 -5.87 -14.54
C SER A 162 -15.10 -5.64 -15.63
N ALA A 163 -15.05 -6.56 -16.59
CA ALA A 163 -13.95 -6.65 -17.53
C ALA A 163 -13.74 -5.24 -18.04
N CYS A 164 -12.56 -4.68 -17.78
CA CYS A 164 -12.27 -3.34 -18.23
C CYS A 164 -12.25 -3.45 -19.74
N ASP A 165 -13.37 -3.13 -20.38
CA ASP A 165 -13.51 -3.25 -21.82
C ASP A 165 -12.45 -2.33 -22.42
N PRO A 166 -11.48 -2.83 -23.21
CA PRO A 166 -10.48 -1.99 -23.84
C PRO A 166 -11.12 -0.82 -24.62
N ALA A 167 -12.36 -1.00 -25.11
CA ALA A 167 -13.13 0.04 -25.77
C ALA A 167 -13.49 1.22 -24.85
N ASP A 168 -13.48 1.07 -23.52
CA ASP A 168 -13.73 2.14 -22.57
C ASP A 168 -12.58 3.17 -22.49
N PHE A 169 -11.39 2.81 -22.99
CA PHE A 169 -10.24 3.73 -23.09
C PHE A 169 -10.04 4.32 -24.49
N GLU A 170 -10.89 3.93 -25.46
CA GLU A 170 -10.87 4.54 -26.79
C GLU A 170 -11.11 6.04 -26.66
N SER A 171 -10.22 6.82 -27.26
CA SER A 171 -10.28 8.28 -27.23
C SER A 171 -11.02 8.80 -28.45
N GLY A 172 -11.90 9.78 -28.24
CA GLY A 172 -12.71 10.35 -29.30
C GLY A 172 -13.51 11.56 -28.86
N ASP A 173 -14.38 11.99 -29.75
CA ASP A 173 -15.28 13.12 -29.56
C ASP A 173 -16.72 12.62 -29.36
N LEU A 174 -17.40 13.17 -28.35
CA LEU A 174 -18.84 12.97 -28.16
C LEU A 174 -19.59 14.06 -28.91
N ILE A 175 -20.37 13.67 -29.91
CA ILE A 175 -21.12 14.57 -30.79
C ILE A 175 -22.60 14.50 -30.44
N VAL A 176 -23.23 15.65 -30.22
CA VAL A 176 -24.69 15.78 -30.12
C VAL A 176 -25.22 15.95 -31.55
N ILE A 177 -26.01 14.97 -32.00
CA ILE A 177 -26.63 14.97 -33.34
C ILE A 177 -28.09 15.42 -33.30
N ALA A 178 -28.72 15.44 -32.13
CA ALA A 178 -30.04 16.05 -31.94
C ALA A 178 -30.22 16.53 -30.50
N LEU A 179 -30.77 17.74 -30.33
CA LEU A 179 -30.97 18.38 -29.02
C LEU A 179 -32.17 17.85 -28.20
N GLY A 180 -33.08 17.10 -28.83
CA GLY A 180 -34.20 16.49 -28.11
C GLY A 180 -35.26 17.46 -27.56
N LEU A 181 -35.98 16.99 -26.54
CA LEU A 181 -37.08 17.72 -25.89
C LEU A 181 -36.60 18.86 -24.98
N HIS A 182 -35.39 18.76 -24.40
CA HIS A 182 -34.85 19.74 -23.45
C HIS A 182 -33.67 20.53 -24.00
N LYS A 183 -33.84 21.10 -25.21
CA LYS A 183 -32.79 21.80 -25.98
C LYS A 183 -31.93 22.79 -25.17
N LEU A 184 -32.56 23.66 -24.38
CA LEU A 184 -31.84 24.68 -23.60
C LEU A 184 -31.00 24.07 -22.47
N LYS A 185 -31.46 22.98 -21.84
CA LYS A 185 -30.71 22.29 -20.78
C LYS A 185 -29.50 21.55 -21.36
N VAL A 186 -29.65 20.96 -22.55
CA VAL A 186 -28.57 20.30 -23.29
C VAL A 186 -27.47 21.30 -23.65
N VAL A 187 -27.86 22.46 -24.18
CA VAL A 187 -26.92 23.55 -24.51
C VAL A 187 -26.22 24.08 -23.25
N GLN A 188 -26.94 24.27 -22.14
CA GLN A 188 -26.36 24.70 -20.88
C GLN A 188 -25.34 23.70 -20.32
N LEU A 189 -25.66 22.41 -20.38
CA LEU A 189 -24.76 21.34 -19.93
C LEU A 189 -23.46 21.35 -20.73
N VAL A 190 -23.55 21.37 -22.07
CA VAL A 190 -22.37 21.40 -22.94
C VAL A 190 -21.57 22.69 -22.81
N SER A 191 -22.24 23.83 -22.62
CA SER A 191 -21.55 25.11 -22.44
C SER A 191 -20.76 25.17 -21.14
N LYS A 192 -21.26 24.52 -20.08
CA LYS A 192 -20.56 24.40 -18.80
C LYS A 192 -19.32 23.51 -18.92
N GLU A 193 -19.45 22.37 -19.57
CA GLU A 193 -18.33 21.42 -19.76
C GLU A 193 -17.23 21.97 -20.70
N ARG A 194 -17.60 22.86 -21.63
CA ARG A 194 -16.67 23.45 -22.60
C ARG A 194 -16.26 24.90 -22.28
N GLU A 195 -16.67 25.42 -21.10
CA GLU A 195 -16.44 26.81 -20.67
C GLU A 195 -16.81 27.87 -21.72
N LEU A 196 -17.89 27.65 -22.47
CA LEU A 196 -18.28 28.49 -23.60
C LEU A 196 -18.97 29.78 -23.13
N SER A 197 -18.76 30.86 -23.89
CA SER A 197 -19.50 32.11 -23.69
C SER A 197 -20.98 31.98 -24.07
N LEU A 198 -21.84 32.86 -23.54
CA LEU A 198 -23.28 32.86 -23.84
C LEU A 198 -23.58 32.95 -25.35
N LYS A 199 -22.75 33.65 -26.12
CA LYS A 199 -22.89 33.78 -27.58
C LYS A 199 -22.62 32.45 -28.29
N GLU A 200 -21.60 31.71 -27.83
CA GLU A 200 -21.25 30.40 -28.37
C GLU A 200 -22.28 29.35 -27.98
N ALA A 201 -22.78 29.39 -26.74
CA ALA A 201 -23.86 28.54 -26.27
C ALA A 201 -25.12 28.67 -27.15
N LEU A 202 -25.54 29.90 -27.45
CA LEU A 202 -26.69 30.15 -28.32
C LEU A 202 -26.46 29.66 -29.75
N ALA A 203 -25.23 29.78 -30.28
CA ALA A 203 -24.89 29.23 -31.59
C ALA A 203 -25.00 27.69 -31.67
N LEU A 204 -24.81 26.98 -30.54
CA LEU A 204 -25.03 25.53 -30.47
C LEU A 204 -26.51 25.14 -30.55
N ALA A 205 -27.43 26.03 -30.15
CA ALA A 205 -28.87 25.77 -30.24
C ALA A 205 -29.37 25.73 -31.70
N ASP A 206 -28.66 26.42 -32.59
CA ASP A 206 -28.97 26.53 -34.02
C ASP A 206 -28.15 25.54 -34.87
N ALA A 207 -27.17 24.86 -34.28
CA ALA A 207 -26.31 23.89 -34.97
C ALA A 207 -27.03 22.54 -35.15
N SER A 208 -26.86 21.93 -36.33
CA SER A 208 -27.43 20.60 -36.64
C SER A 208 -26.69 19.47 -35.93
N GLU A 209 -25.37 19.60 -35.75
CA GLU A 209 -24.57 18.75 -34.88
C GLU A 209 -23.45 19.59 -34.25
N PHE A 210 -23.03 19.23 -33.04
CA PHE A 210 -21.90 19.88 -32.39
C PHE A 210 -21.22 18.98 -31.37
N LYS A 211 -19.95 19.29 -31.09
CA LYS A 211 -19.17 18.57 -30.08
C LYS A 211 -19.59 18.94 -28.66
N ALA A 212 -19.94 17.91 -27.87
CA ALA A 212 -20.19 18.01 -26.45
C ALA A 212 -18.92 17.93 -25.60
N GLY A 213 -17.96 17.08 -25.97
CA GLY A 213 -16.70 16.91 -25.24
C GLY A 213 -15.73 15.99 -25.96
N SER A 214 -14.49 15.94 -25.46
CA SER A 214 -13.40 15.09 -25.98
C SER A 214 -12.77 14.34 -24.81
N GLY A 215 -12.43 13.07 -24.99
CA GLY A 215 -11.82 12.26 -23.93
C GLY A 215 -11.93 10.76 -24.20
N SER A 216 -11.62 9.95 -23.20
CA SER A 216 -11.88 8.52 -23.29
C SER A 216 -13.37 8.21 -23.17
N LYS A 217 -13.83 7.14 -23.80
CA LYS A 217 -15.24 6.70 -23.73
C LYS A 217 -15.74 6.55 -22.29
N ARG A 218 -14.88 6.11 -21.37
CA ARG A 218 -15.17 6.05 -19.92
C ARG A 218 -15.39 7.42 -19.30
N GLN A 219 -14.55 8.40 -19.61
CA GLN A 219 -14.70 9.78 -19.12
C GLN A 219 -15.97 10.43 -19.65
N LEU A 220 -16.31 10.16 -20.91
CA LEU A 220 -17.49 10.73 -21.57
C LEU A 220 -18.81 10.00 -21.23
N ARG A 221 -18.76 8.86 -20.52
CA ARG A 221 -19.95 8.05 -20.19
C ARG A 221 -20.98 8.84 -19.39
N GLN A 222 -20.52 9.53 -18.33
CA GLN A 222 -21.41 10.34 -17.49
C GLN A 222 -22.08 11.48 -18.27
N LEU A 223 -21.32 12.15 -19.15
CA LEU A 223 -21.84 13.22 -20.01
C LEU A 223 -22.84 12.66 -21.05
N CYS A 224 -22.54 11.51 -21.64
CA CYS A 224 -23.41 10.81 -22.58
C CYS A 224 -24.76 10.46 -21.96
N ASP A 225 -24.78 9.91 -20.75
CA ASP A 225 -25.99 9.51 -20.05
C ASP A 225 -26.84 10.74 -19.68
N GLN A 226 -26.23 11.80 -19.17
CA GLN A 226 -26.92 13.06 -18.86
C GLN A 226 -27.55 13.71 -20.11
N LEU A 227 -26.85 13.68 -21.25
CA LEU A 227 -27.37 14.19 -22.52
C LEU A 227 -28.57 13.37 -23.00
N LYS A 228 -28.50 12.03 -22.90
CA LYS A 228 -29.60 11.13 -23.26
C LYS A 228 -30.81 11.29 -22.34
N GLU A 229 -30.61 11.47 -21.03
CA GLU A 229 -31.69 11.74 -20.07
C GLU A 229 -32.43 13.04 -20.39
N LEU A 230 -31.71 14.05 -20.90
CA LEU A 230 -32.30 15.31 -21.40
C LEU A 230 -32.99 15.14 -22.77
N GLY A 231 -32.99 13.93 -23.33
CA GLY A 231 -33.61 13.58 -24.60
C GLY A 231 -32.72 13.86 -25.82
N ALA A 232 -31.45 14.23 -25.64
CA ALA A 232 -30.53 14.44 -26.74
C ALA A 232 -30.08 13.10 -27.34
N THR A 233 -29.85 13.10 -28.66
CA THR A 233 -29.21 11.98 -29.35
C THR A 233 -27.72 12.30 -29.49
N VAL A 234 -26.88 11.37 -29.03
CA VAL A 234 -25.42 11.52 -28.98
C VAL A 234 -24.73 10.33 -29.62
N GLU A 235 -23.61 10.61 -30.27
CA GLU A 235 -22.75 9.64 -30.95
C GLU A 235 -21.30 9.83 -30.49
N PHE A 236 -20.61 8.74 -30.14
CA PHE A 236 -19.17 8.78 -29.87
C PHE A 236 -18.42 8.47 -31.17
N ARG A 237 -17.56 9.40 -31.60
CA ARG A 237 -16.71 9.24 -32.78
C ARG A 237 -15.26 9.04 -32.31
N PRO A 238 -14.68 7.84 -32.43
CA PRO A 238 -13.29 7.62 -32.08
C PRO A 238 -12.35 8.41 -33.01
N ASN A 239 -11.16 8.75 -32.51
CA ASN A 239 -10.12 9.45 -33.27
C ASN A 239 -9.47 8.56 -34.34
#